data_AF-A0A9W4RIL3-F1
#
_entry.id   AF-A0A9W4RIL3-F1
#
_cell.length_a   1.000
_cell.length_b   1.000
_cell.length_c   1.000
_cell.angle_alpha   90.00
_cell.angle_beta   90.00
_cell.angle_gamma   90.00
#
_symmetry.space_group_name_H-M   'P 1'
#
loop_
_entity.id
_entity.type
_entity.pdbx_description
1 polymer ?
#
loop_
_entity_poly.entity_id
_entity_poly.type
_entity_poly.pdbx_seq_one_letter_code
_entity_poly.pdbx_strand_id
1 'polypeptide(L)'
;MPGKDRDRLNYLKQTPYLRRLGQEAATQVRISQIDFATMERISYQLLTYETTKGHRGAIHVNGMVYDLCDVVSTTCVSMLDALRNWDQISSRLETFALDPNTANISSQALKNVNILAPIPSPTTVFCAGGNFTDHLDEMSRVLDVKPGPNLKERGEPPFFFLKNTTGVCGPGSVTKIDSPDIMVDWELELVAIIGRVARHVSRDEAMRYVAGFTVGNDLSFRQNIQRKELQPGDAFKFDWFRQKCFDGSCPVGPWMMPTNQVPNIEDLGMRLWVDDELMQDTNTGNMIFSVAEQVAELSHQLTLHPGDMIMTGTGAGVGLGRGRFLKTGNTVRCMIEGIGEFSHYIG
;
A
#
# COMPACT_ATOMS: atom_id res chain seq x y z
N MET A 1 25.18 28.20 66.94
CA MET A 1 25.40 28.05 65.48
C MET A 1 26.79 27.47 65.28
N PRO A 2 27.11 26.61 64.28
CA PRO A 2 26.34 25.81 63.30
C PRO A 2 26.36 24.29 63.68
N GLY A 3 25.71 23.30 63.06
CA GLY A 3 24.89 23.13 61.84
C GLY A 3 24.99 21.63 61.50
N LYS A 4 24.00 20.77 61.78
CA LYS A 4 22.78 20.48 60.98
C LYS A 4 23.01 20.40 59.47
N ASP A 5 23.90 19.51 59.01
CA ASP A 5 24.01 19.21 57.56
C ASP A 5 24.28 17.74 57.19
N ARG A 6 24.34 16.81 58.15
CA ARG A 6 24.56 15.38 57.83
C ARG A 6 23.29 14.57 57.59
N ASP A 7 22.11 15.05 58.04
CA ASP A 7 20.86 14.30 57.89
C ASP A 7 20.05 14.63 56.62
N ARG A 8 20.41 15.70 55.89
CA ARG A 8 19.72 16.06 54.62
C ARG A 8 20.21 15.25 53.40
N LEU A 9 21.41 14.69 53.46
CA LEU A 9 21.97 13.88 52.36
C LEU A 9 21.42 12.45 52.29
N ASN A 10 20.86 11.92 53.38
CA ASN A 10 20.25 10.59 53.40
C ASN A 10 18.76 10.60 53.02
N TYR A 11 18.07 11.73 53.17
CA TYR A 11 16.65 11.85 52.79
C TYR A 11 16.44 11.96 51.28
N LEU A 12 17.42 12.50 50.55
CA LEU A 12 17.35 12.63 49.10
C LEU A 12 17.54 11.30 48.37
N LYS A 13 18.21 10.30 48.97
CA LYS A 13 18.47 8.99 48.34
C LYS A 13 17.25 8.04 48.31
N GLN A 14 16.12 8.41 48.91
CA GLN A 14 14.92 7.57 48.99
C GLN A 14 13.67 8.17 48.34
N THR A 15 13.79 9.23 47.54
CA THR A 15 12.64 9.78 46.81
C THR A 15 12.41 9.01 45.48
N PRO A 16 11.14 8.75 45.10
CA PRO A 16 10.79 8.12 43.82
C PRO A 16 11.37 8.81 42.58
N TYR A 17 11.73 10.09 42.72
CA TYR A 17 12.27 10.94 41.67
C TYR A 17 13.69 10.55 41.21
N LEU A 18 14.60 10.22 42.14
CA LEU A 18 15.96 9.78 41.79
C LEU A 18 16.01 8.35 41.24
N ARG A 19 15.06 7.47 41.63
CA ARG A 19 14.88 6.17 40.95
C ARG A 19 14.39 6.35 39.51
N ARG A 20 13.49 7.33 39.27
CA ARG A 20 12.99 7.63 37.93
C ARG A 20 14.08 8.24 37.04
N LEU A 21 14.90 9.16 37.56
CA LEU A 21 16.08 9.66 36.87
C LEU A 21 17.15 8.58 36.64
N GLY A 22 17.33 7.65 37.59
CA GLY A 22 18.23 6.50 37.42
C GLY A 22 17.72 5.49 36.38
N GLN A 23 16.41 5.28 36.29
CA GLN A 23 15.78 4.45 35.26
C GLN A 23 15.77 5.14 33.89
N GLU A 24 15.51 6.44 33.82
CA GLU A 24 15.58 7.25 32.59
C GLU A 24 17.02 7.36 32.09
N ALA A 25 18.00 7.56 32.98
CA ALA A 25 19.42 7.54 32.63
C ALA A 25 19.89 6.13 32.23
N ALA A 26 19.43 5.06 32.90
CA ALA A 26 19.74 3.69 32.49
C ALA A 26 19.06 3.31 31.17
N THR A 27 17.88 3.85 30.88
CA THR A 27 17.17 3.69 29.59
C THR A 27 17.87 4.49 28.49
N GLN A 28 18.27 5.74 28.74
CA GLN A 28 19.05 6.56 27.80
C GLN A 28 20.44 5.97 27.54
N VAL A 29 21.12 5.44 28.56
CA VAL A 29 22.42 4.78 28.39
C VAL A 29 22.26 3.47 27.61
N ARG A 30 21.20 2.69 27.83
CA ARG A 30 20.87 1.53 26.99
C ARG A 30 20.59 1.91 25.55
N ILE A 31 19.87 3.01 25.29
CA ILE A 31 19.59 3.49 23.93
C ILE A 31 20.86 4.01 23.23
N SER A 32 21.78 4.64 23.98
CA SER A 32 23.03 5.19 23.42
C SER A 32 24.10 4.15 23.02
N GLN A 33 23.91 2.89 23.41
CA GLN A 33 24.76 1.76 23.01
C GLN A 33 24.10 0.85 21.98
N ILE A 34 22.88 1.15 21.54
CA ILE A 34 22.26 0.46 20.42
C ILE A 34 22.85 1.04 19.15
N ASP A 35 23.72 0.26 18.52
CA ASP A 35 24.11 0.52 17.15
C ASP A 35 22.91 0.23 16.24
N PHE A 36 22.14 1.28 15.93
CA PHE A 36 20.98 1.22 15.05
C PHE A 36 21.33 0.73 13.64
N ALA A 37 22.61 0.65 13.27
CA ALA A 37 23.06 0.12 12.00
C ALA A 37 23.20 -1.41 11.97
N THR A 38 23.18 -2.10 13.13
CA THR A 38 23.40 -3.55 13.24
C THR A 38 22.25 -4.34 13.86
N MET A 39 21.18 -3.69 14.35
CA MET A 39 19.92 -4.38 14.60
C MET A 39 19.28 -4.78 13.27
N GLU A 40 19.06 -6.08 13.05
CA GLU A 40 18.09 -6.53 12.05
C GLU A 40 16.80 -5.76 12.30
N ARG A 41 16.41 -4.88 11.36
CA ARG A 41 15.13 -4.18 11.45
C ARG A 41 14.05 -5.25 11.52
N ILE A 42 13.35 -5.31 12.64
CA ILE A 42 12.17 -6.16 12.75
C ILE A 42 11.14 -5.58 11.79
N SER A 43 10.86 -6.34 10.74
CA SER A 43 9.85 -5.97 9.76
C SER A 43 8.47 -6.02 10.39
N TYR A 44 7.68 -4.99 10.16
CA TYR A 44 6.28 -4.95 10.56
C TYR A 44 5.40 -4.49 9.41
N GLN A 45 4.16 -4.96 9.43
CA GLN A 45 3.15 -4.60 8.44
C GLN A 45 1.91 -4.07 9.14
N LEU A 46 1.12 -3.27 8.41
CA LEU A 46 -0.12 -2.72 8.91
C LEU A 46 -1.28 -3.30 8.11
N LEU A 47 -2.22 -3.94 8.79
CA LEU A 47 -3.34 -4.63 8.14
C LEU A 47 -4.68 -4.19 8.71
N THR A 48 -5.74 -4.43 7.95
CA THR A 48 -7.11 -4.32 8.45
C THR A 48 -7.67 -5.72 8.60
N TYR A 49 -8.34 -6.00 9.72
CA TYR A 49 -8.95 -7.30 9.97
C TYR A 49 -10.39 -7.16 10.48
N GLU A 50 -11.19 -8.20 10.27
CA GLU A 50 -12.58 -8.24 10.70
C GLU A 50 -12.71 -8.59 12.19
N THR A 51 -13.68 -7.93 12.85
CA THR A 51 -14.10 -8.25 14.22
C THR A 51 -15.61 -8.27 14.32
N THR A 52 -16.15 -8.73 15.46
CA THR A 52 -17.60 -8.73 15.74
C THR A 52 -18.22 -7.33 15.78
N LYS A 53 -17.41 -6.26 15.86
CA LYS A 53 -17.86 -4.86 15.91
C LYS A 53 -17.56 -4.08 14.63
N GLY A 54 -17.24 -4.78 13.53
CA GLY A 54 -16.74 -4.18 12.29
C GLY A 54 -15.24 -4.41 12.10
N HIS A 55 -14.62 -3.71 11.17
CA HIS A 55 -13.19 -3.89 10.89
C HIS A 55 -12.32 -2.96 11.74
N ARG A 56 -11.10 -3.42 12.06
CA ARG A 56 -10.12 -2.68 12.86
C ARG A 56 -8.75 -2.69 12.20
N GLY A 57 -7.95 -1.67 12.47
CA GLY A 57 -6.55 -1.65 12.05
C GLY A 57 -5.67 -2.41 13.05
N ALA A 58 -4.64 -3.07 12.55
CA ALA A 58 -3.66 -3.79 13.36
C ALA A 58 -2.24 -3.61 12.84
N ILE A 59 -1.28 -3.84 13.75
CA ILE A 59 0.13 -4.06 13.41
C ILE A 59 0.42 -5.57 13.46
N HIS A 60 1.09 -6.06 12.45
CA HIS A 60 1.58 -7.43 12.35
C HIS A 60 3.10 -7.45 12.54
N VAL A 61 3.57 -8.22 13.52
CA VAL A 61 4.98 -8.39 13.86
C VAL A 61 5.22 -9.87 14.18
N ASN A 62 6.20 -10.50 13.54
CA ASN A 62 6.63 -11.88 13.84
C ASN A 62 5.48 -12.93 13.90
N GLY A 63 4.51 -12.85 12.98
CA GLY A 63 3.39 -13.80 12.91
C GLY A 63 2.21 -13.47 13.85
N MET A 64 2.33 -12.39 14.63
CA MET A 64 1.34 -11.97 15.63
C MET A 64 0.71 -10.63 15.24
N VAL A 65 -0.59 -10.52 15.45
CA VAL A 65 -1.42 -9.36 15.12
C VAL A 65 -1.87 -8.69 16.41
N TYR A 66 -1.61 -7.40 16.50
CA TYR A 66 -1.93 -6.54 17.65
C TYR A 66 -2.83 -5.40 17.21
N ASP A 67 -3.87 -5.11 17.99
CA ASP A 67 -4.80 -4.03 17.68
C ASP A 67 -4.12 -2.66 17.74
N LEU A 68 -4.36 -1.80 16.74
CA LEU A 68 -3.74 -0.48 16.69
C LEU A 68 -4.14 0.39 17.89
N CYS A 69 -5.40 0.36 18.35
CA CYS A 69 -5.82 1.19 19.50
C CYS A 69 -4.97 0.87 20.74
N ASP A 70 -4.70 -0.41 20.96
CA ASP A 70 -3.96 -0.86 22.13
C ASP A 70 -2.48 -0.45 22.02
N VAL A 71 -1.89 -0.55 20.83
CA VAL A 71 -0.49 -0.20 20.56
C VAL A 71 -0.25 1.30 20.63
N VAL A 72 -1.13 2.09 20.00
CA VAL A 72 -0.95 3.54 19.89
C VAL A 72 -1.77 4.33 20.91
N SER A 73 -2.42 3.67 21.88
CA SER A 73 -3.17 4.27 23.01
C SER A 73 -4.03 5.48 22.62
N THR A 74 -4.63 5.44 21.43
CA THR A 74 -5.46 6.50 20.85
C THR A 74 -6.78 5.89 20.39
N THR A 75 -7.73 6.72 19.96
CA THR A 75 -9.00 6.27 19.38
C THR A 75 -8.86 5.77 17.93
N CYS A 76 -7.67 5.34 17.49
CA CYS A 76 -7.42 4.86 16.13
C CYS A 76 -8.03 3.46 15.94
N VAL A 77 -9.34 3.41 15.65
CA VAL A 77 -10.08 2.15 15.47
C VAL A 77 -9.79 1.53 14.10
N SER A 78 -9.68 2.36 13.06
CA SER A 78 -9.48 1.90 11.68
C SER A 78 -8.10 2.26 11.12
N MET A 79 -7.69 1.60 10.04
CA MET A 79 -6.48 1.99 9.31
C MET A 79 -6.57 3.41 8.74
N LEU A 80 -7.77 3.85 8.34
CA LEU A 80 -7.97 5.22 7.86
C LEU A 80 -7.75 6.25 8.97
N ASP A 81 -8.21 5.97 10.20
CA ASP A 81 -7.94 6.83 11.35
C ASP A 81 -6.44 6.86 11.69
N ALA A 82 -5.76 5.71 11.57
CA ALA A 82 -4.32 5.60 11.75
C ALA A 82 -3.57 6.48 10.74
N LEU A 83 -3.94 6.41 9.45
CA LEU A 83 -3.36 7.24 8.39
C LEU A 83 -3.62 8.73 8.60
N ARG A 84 -4.82 9.12 9.04
CA ARG A 84 -5.13 10.52 9.39
C ARG A 84 -4.29 11.07 10.54
N ASN A 85 -3.74 10.20 11.39
CA ASN A 85 -2.89 10.54 12.52
C ASN A 85 -1.44 10.05 12.34
N TRP A 86 -1.01 9.79 11.11
CA TRP A 86 0.25 9.09 10.80
C TRP A 86 1.48 9.66 11.52
N ASP A 87 1.61 10.99 11.57
CA ASP A 87 2.73 11.68 12.22
C ASP A 87 2.80 11.48 13.72
N GLN A 88 1.65 11.26 14.36
CA GLN A 88 1.57 11.06 15.80
C GLN A 88 1.85 9.61 16.20
N ILE A 89 1.61 8.66 15.29
CA ILE A 89 1.63 7.23 15.63
C ILE A 89 2.80 6.45 15.02
N SER A 90 3.37 6.90 13.90
CA SER A 90 4.41 6.15 13.16
C SER A 90 5.61 5.75 14.02
N SER A 91 6.17 6.69 14.78
CA SER A 91 7.29 6.41 15.71
C SER A 91 6.93 5.42 16.82
N ARG A 92 5.67 5.41 17.27
CA ARG A 92 5.18 4.46 18.27
C ARG A 92 5.03 3.06 17.69
N LEU A 93 4.59 2.95 16.44
CA LEU A 93 4.52 1.68 15.72
C LEU A 93 5.91 1.07 15.53
N GLU A 94 6.88 1.89 15.12
CA GLU A 94 8.28 1.48 15.00
C GLU A 94 8.85 1.00 16.34
N THR A 95 8.63 1.78 17.41
CA THR A 95 9.10 1.43 18.75
C THR A 95 8.46 0.12 19.24
N PHE A 96 7.16 -0.05 19.02
CA PHE A 96 6.45 -1.26 19.40
C PHE A 96 6.94 -2.48 18.62
N ALA A 97 7.22 -2.34 17.31
CA ALA A 97 7.72 -3.42 16.48
C ALA A 97 9.08 -3.97 16.94
N LEU A 98 9.91 -3.13 17.58
CA LEU A 98 11.21 -3.56 18.12
C LEU A 98 11.07 -4.54 19.31
N ASP A 99 10.03 -4.42 20.12
CA ASP A 99 9.79 -5.30 21.27
C ASP A 99 8.30 -5.39 21.63
N PRO A 100 7.50 -6.13 20.84
CA PRO A 100 6.05 -6.21 21.03
C PRO A 100 5.65 -6.95 22.33
N ASN A 101 6.57 -7.71 22.92
CA ASN A 101 6.29 -8.52 24.12
C ASN A 101 6.30 -7.71 25.42
N THR A 102 6.89 -6.51 25.42
CA THR A 102 6.99 -5.67 26.63
C THR A 102 5.69 -4.98 27.01
N ALA A 103 4.73 -4.86 26.08
CA ALA A 103 3.59 -3.98 26.25
C ALA A 103 2.37 -4.57 27.00
N ASN A 104 2.38 -5.86 27.38
CA ASN A 104 1.19 -6.56 27.90
C ASN A 104 -0.06 -6.36 27.03
N ILE A 105 0.12 -6.26 25.71
CA ILE A 105 -0.96 -6.10 24.73
C ILE A 105 -1.43 -7.47 24.25
N SER A 106 -2.74 -7.65 24.18
CA SER A 106 -3.34 -8.88 23.63
C SER A 106 -2.99 -9.05 22.16
N SER A 107 -2.71 -10.28 21.75
CA SER A 107 -2.39 -10.60 20.36
C SER A 107 -3.02 -11.91 19.93
N GLN A 108 -3.12 -12.08 18.62
CA GLN A 108 -3.59 -13.30 17.99
C GLN A 108 -2.69 -13.66 16.81
N ALA A 109 -2.53 -14.96 16.55
CA ALA A 109 -1.75 -15.40 15.40
C ALA A 109 -2.39 -14.93 14.10
N LEU A 110 -1.59 -14.53 13.11
CA LEU A 110 -2.05 -14.05 11.81
C LEU A 110 -3.05 -15.00 11.13
N LYS A 111 -2.81 -16.31 11.21
CA LYS A 111 -3.70 -17.33 10.63
C LYS A 111 -5.11 -17.37 11.24
N ASN A 112 -5.31 -16.75 12.40
CA ASN A 112 -6.59 -16.69 13.09
C ASN A 112 -7.35 -15.38 12.79
N VAL A 113 -6.81 -14.50 11.93
CA VAL A 113 -7.44 -13.24 11.56
C VAL A 113 -8.01 -13.32 10.15
N ASN A 114 -9.21 -12.76 9.97
CA ASN A 114 -9.76 -12.54 8.64
C ASN A 114 -9.26 -11.18 8.13
N ILE A 115 -8.30 -11.19 7.21
CA ILE A 115 -7.65 -9.98 6.67
C ILE A 115 -8.54 -9.38 5.57
N LEU A 116 -8.71 -8.07 5.61
CA LEU A 116 -9.43 -7.28 4.61
C LEU A 116 -8.44 -6.47 3.75
N ALA A 117 -8.95 -5.72 2.77
CA ALA A 117 -8.15 -4.70 2.09
C ALA A 117 -7.50 -3.78 3.13
N PRO A 118 -6.24 -3.32 2.95
CA PRO A 118 -5.55 -2.48 3.93
C PRO A 118 -6.37 -1.24 4.28
N ILE A 119 -7.05 -0.67 3.28
CA ILE A 119 -8.02 0.42 3.44
C ILE A 119 -9.31 -0.01 2.73
N PRO A 120 -10.31 -0.58 3.42
CA PRO A 120 -11.53 -1.06 2.76
C PRO A 120 -12.39 0.05 2.14
N SER A 121 -12.21 1.30 2.57
CA SER A 121 -12.96 2.45 2.08
C SER A 121 -12.02 3.65 1.94
N PRO A 122 -11.13 3.64 0.92
CA PRO A 122 -10.26 4.78 0.65
C PRO A 122 -11.11 5.99 0.22
N THR A 123 -10.53 7.19 0.30
CA THR A 123 -11.22 8.39 -0.17
C THR A 123 -11.23 8.45 -1.70
N THR A 124 -10.09 8.20 -2.34
CA THR A 124 -9.96 8.10 -3.79
C THR A 124 -8.92 7.03 -4.18
N VAL A 125 -9.15 6.38 -5.33
CA VAL A 125 -8.20 5.47 -5.97
C VAL A 125 -7.80 6.05 -7.32
N PHE A 126 -6.59 6.60 -7.39
CA PHE A 126 -5.97 7.08 -8.62
C PHE A 126 -5.22 5.93 -9.29
N CYS A 127 -5.21 5.88 -10.61
CA CYS A 127 -4.52 4.84 -11.38
C CYS A 127 -3.71 5.47 -12.51
N ALA A 128 -2.43 5.15 -12.59
CA ALA A 128 -1.55 5.62 -13.66
C ALA A 128 -1.65 4.71 -14.89
N GLY A 129 -2.06 5.28 -16.03
CA GLY A 129 -2.15 4.53 -17.29
C GLY A 129 -0.85 4.57 -18.10
N GLY A 130 -0.44 3.41 -18.64
CA GLY A 130 0.72 3.34 -19.56
C GLY A 130 2.05 3.71 -18.90
N ASN A 131 2.22 3.36 -17.62
CA ASN A 131 3.36 3.79 -16.82
C ASN A 131 4.54 2.80 -16.76
N PHE A 132 4.56 1.76 -17.59
CA PHE A 132 5.63 0.75 -17.60
C PHE A 132 6.14 0.52 -19.01
N THR A 133 7.47 0.56 -19.19
CA THR A 133 8.10 0.46 -20.50
C THR A 133 7.82 -0.90 -21.18
N ASP A 134 7.97 -2.00 -20.44
CA ASP A 134 7.73 -3.35 -20.94
C ASP A 134 6.27 -3.59 -21.36
N HIS A 135 5.31 -2.98 -20.64
CA HIS A 135 3.90 -3.01 -21.00
C HIS A 135 3.62 -2.23 -22.29
N LEU A 136 4.22 -1.05 -22.47
CA LEU A 136 4.09 -0.30 -23.73
C LEU A 136 4.66 -1.08 -24.92
N ASP A 137 5.78 -1.79 -24.73
CA ASP A 137 6.37 -2.66 -25.75
C ASP A 137 5.49 -3.88 -26.06
N GLU A 138 4.82 -4.46 -25.06
CA GLU A 138 3.83 -5.51 -25.25
C GLU A 138 2.62 -5.01 -26.05
N MET A 139 2.01 -3.90 -25.64
CA MET A 139 0.82 -3.36 -26.28
C MET A 139 1.11 -2.90 -27.71
N SER A 140 2.30 -2.35 -27.99
CA SER A 140 2.71 -1.98 -29.34
C SER A 140 2.71 -3.18 -30.29
N ARG A 141 3.19 -4.34 -29.82
CA ARG A 141 3.18 -5.59 -30.60
C ARG A 141 1.77 -6.15 -30.78
N VAL A 142 0.97 -6.17 -29.72
CA VAL A 142 -0.40 -6.74 -29.73
C VAL A 142 -1.33 -5.94 -30.64
N LEU A 143 -1.18 -4.62 -30.66
CA LEU A 143 -2.01 -3.71 -31.43
C LEU A 143 -1.49 -3.45 -32.85
N ASP A 144 -0.36 -4.07 -33.23
CA ASP A 144 0.33 -3.84 -34.51
C ASP A 144 0.59 -2.34 -34.78
N VAL A 145 1.02 -1.63 -33.74
CA VAL A 145 1.37 -0.20 -33.82
C VAL A 145 2.87 -0.05 -33.62
N LYS A 146 3.49 0.84 -34.41
CA LYS A 146 4.91 1.14 -34.25
C LYS A 146 5.15 1.74 -32.86
N PRO A 147 6.13 1.23 -32.08
CA PRO A 147 6.53 1.86 -30.84
C PRO A 147 6.89 3.33 -31.08
N GLY A 148 6.26 4.21 -30.31
CA GLY A 148 6.55 5.65 -30.28
C GLY A 148 7.10 6.04 -28.92
N PRO A 149 7.54 7.31 -28.77
CA PRO A 149 8.00 7.77 -27.47
C PRO A 149 6.87 7.67 -26.44
N ASN A 150 7.21 7.28 -25.21
CA ASN A 150 6.28 7.30 -24.09
C ASN A 150 5.94 8.76 -23.68
N LEU A 151 4.99 8.95 -22.76
CA LEU A 151 4.55 10.30 -22.35
C LEU A 151 5.71 11.14 -21.81
N LYS A 152 6.60 10.54 -21.01
CA LYS A 152 7.75 11.23 -20.43
C LYS A 152 8.73 11.70 -21.50
N GLU A 153 9.02 10.85 -22.48
CA GLU A 153 9.87 11.19 -23.63
C GLU A 153 9.26 12.27 -24.53
N ARG A 154 7.93 12.41 -24.51
CA ARG A 154 7.21 13.51 -25.18
C ARG A 154 7.19 14.81 -24.37
N GLY A 155 7.64 14.78 -23.12
CA GLY A 155 7.53 15.92 -22.20
C GLY A 155 6.13 16.12 -21.63
N GLU A 156 5.29 15.08 -21.65
CA GLU A 156 3.93 15.09 -21.10
C GLU A 156 3.91 14.54 -19.65
N PRO A 157 2.99 15.01 -18.80
CA PRO A 157 2.83 14.47 -17.44
C PRO A 157 2.24 13.04 -17.44
N PRO A 158 2.32 12.31 -16.31
CA PRO A 158 1.65 11.02 -16.17
C PRO A 158 0.14 11.15 -16.37
N PHE A 159 -0.44 10.16 -17.04
CA PHE A 159 -1.89 10.08 -17.29
C PHE A 159 -2.59 9.31 -16.17
N PHE A 160 -3.67 9.88 -15.62
CA PHE A 160 -4.44 9.25 -14.56
C PHE A 160 -5.90 9.04 -14.90
N PHE A 161 -6.46 7.96 -14.38
CA PHE A 161 -7.90 7.73 -14.27
C PHE A 161 -8.26 7.34 -12.84
N LEU A 162 -9.55 7.12 -12.59
CA LEU A 162 -10.07 6.74 -11.27
C LEU A 162 -10.67 5.34 -11.33
N LYS A 163 -10.54 4.62 -10.22
CA LYS A 163 -11.40 3.47 -9.90
C LYS A 163 -12.42 3.85 -8.84
N ASN A 164 -13.58 3.20 -8.87
CA ASN A 164 -14.59 3.38 -7.84
C ASN A 164 -14.11 2.79 -6.51
N THR A 165 -14.29 3.54 -5.43
CA THR A 165 -13.90 3.09 -4.07
C THR A 165 -14.72 1.90 -3.58
N THR A 166 -15.94 1.72 -4.09
CA THR A 166 -16.78 0.55 -3.81
C THR A 166 -16.29 -0.73 -4.49
N GLY A 167 -15.38 -0.62 -5.45
CA GLY A 167 -14.75 -1.75 -6.13
C GLY A 167 -13.57 -2.34 -5.36
N VAL A 168 -13.14 -1.68 -4.28
CA VAL A 168 -12.03 -2.12 -3.43
C VAL A 168 -12.42 -3.38 -2.68
N CYS A 169 -11.59 -4.41 -2.81
CA CYS A 169 -11.78 -5.68 -2.14
C CYS A 169 -10.45 -6.26 -1.66
N GLY A 170 -10.51 -7.12 -0.63
CA GLY A 170 -9.32 -7.65 0.04
C GLY A 170 -8.88 -9.04 -0.42
N PRO A 171 -7.92 -9.64 0.30
CA PRO A 171 -7.59 -11.05 0.16
C PRO A 171 -8.80 -11.97 0.26
N GLY A 172 -8.83 -13.00 -0.58
CA GLY A 172 -9.89 -14.00 -0.62
C GLY A 172 -11.24 -13.51 -1.19
N SER A 173 -11.30 -12.27 -1.67
CA SER A 173 -12.52 -11.72 -2.27
C SER A 173 -12.86 -12.42 -3.59
N VAL A 174 -14.14 -12.40 -3.94
CA VAL A 174 -14.67 -12.97 -5.19
C VAL A 174 -15.21 -11.83 -6.06
N THR A 175 -14.60 -11.60 -7.21
CA THR A 175 -15.10 -10.68 -8.22
C THR A 175 -16.10 -11.42 -9.10
N LYS A 176 -17.36 -10.99 -9.07
CA LYS A 176 -18.43 -11.62 -9.83
C LYS A 176 -18.42 -11.15 -11.27
N ILE A 177 -18.53 -12.09 -12.21
CA ILE A 177 -18.65 -11.81 -13.64
C ILE A 177 -19.99 -12.33 -14.14
N ASP A 178 -20.79 -11.45 -14.73
CA ASP A 178 -22.15 -11.78 -15.17
C ASP A 178 -22.23 -12.53 -16.50
N SER A 179 -21.11 -12.67 -17.23
CA SER A 179 -21.06 -13.36 -18.52
C SER A 179 -19.68 -13.96 -18.82
N PRO A 180 -19.62 -15.19 -19.38
CA PRO A 180 -18.37 -15.84 -19.77
C PRO A 180 -17.64 -15.16 -20.94
N ASP A 181 -18.32 -14.28 -21.68
CA ASP A 181 -17.75 -13.58 -22.84
C ASP A 181 -17.04 -12.27 -22.46
N ILE A 182 -17.02 -11.92 -21.17
CA ILE A 182 -16.37 -10.70 -20.69
C ILE A 182 -14.86 -10.90 -20.71
N MET A 183 -14.14 -10.01 -21.40
CA MET A 183 -12.68 -9.99 -21.46
C MET A 183 -12.11 -9.32 -20.21
N VAL A 184 -12.20 -10.02 -19.07
CA VAL A 184 -11.65 -9.56 -17.80
C VAL A 184 -10.15 -9.77 -17.78
N ASP A 185 -9.43 -8.68 -17.69
CA ASP A 185 -7.97 -8.65 -17.68
C ASP A 185 -7.43 -8.35 -16.29
N TRP A 186 -6.22 -8.82 -16.01
CA TRP A 186 -5.45 -8.58 -14.80
C TRP A 186 -4.31 -7.57 -15.09
N GLU A 187 -3.99 -6.78 -14.08
CA GLU A 187 -2.97 -5.75 -14.13
C GLU A 187 -2.36 -5.63 -12.72
N LEU A 188 -1.32 -6.41 -12.43
CA LEU A 188 -0.61 -6.34 -11.16
C LEU A 188 0.08 -4.99 -10.99
N GLU A 189 -0.21 -4.30 -9.89
CA GLU A 189 0.36 -2.97 -9.62
C GLU A 189 0.88 -2.86 -8.19
N LEU A 190 1.97 -2.11 -8.04
CA LEU A 190 2.33 -1.52 -6.76
C LEU A 190 1.32 -0.39 -6.45
N VAL A 191 0.81 -0.36 -5.22
CA VAL A 191 -0.13 0.67 -4.78
C VAL A 191 0.51 1.50 -3.68
N ALA A 192 0.69 2.80 -3.91
CA ALA A 192 1.14 3.75 -2.90
C ALA A 192 -0.05 4.25 -2.08
N ILE A 193 0.13 4.34 -0.75
CA ILE A 193 -0.89 4.82 0.19
C ILE A 193 -0.44 6.16 0.77
N ILE A 194 -1.27 7.18 0.62
CA ILE A 194 -1.01 8.52 1.15
C ILE A 194 -1.23 8.52 2.67
N GLY A 195 -0.25 9.06 3.41
CA GLY A 195 -0.28 9.20 4.86
C GLY A 195 -0.39 10.64 5.35
N ARG A 196 -0.13 11.62 4.49
CA ARG A 196 -0.17 13.05 4.81
C ARG A 196 -0.91 13.81 3.73
N VAL A 197 -1.58 14.90 4.10
CA VAL A 197 -2.22 15.79 3.14
C VAL A 197 -1.15 16.39 2.23
N ALA A 198 -1.28 16.21 0.91
CA ALA A 198 -0.32 16.70 -0.07
C ALA A 198 -1.01 17.66 -1.06
N ARG A 199 -0.45 18.85 -1.24
CA ARG A 199 -0.90 19.83 -2.23
C ARG A 199 0.30 20.61 -2.74
N HIS A 200 0.46 20.67 -4.06
CA HIS A 200 1.58 21.31 -4.75
C HIS A 200 2.95 20.87 -4.20
N VAL A 201 3.12 19.57 -3.96
CA VAL A 201 4.37 19.05 -3.38
C VAL A 201 5.40 18.84 -4.47
N SER A 202 6.65 19.19 -4.18
CA SER A 202 7.75 18.92 -5.11
C SER A 202 8.04 17.42 -5.21
N ARG A 203 8.60 16.99 -6.35
CA ARG A 203 9.01 15.59 -6.55
C ARG A 203 9.94 15.10 -5.44
N ASP A 204 10.91 15.92 -5.04
CA ASP A 204 11.93 15.54 -4.05
C ASP A 204 11.35 15.38 -2.63
N GLU A 205 10.18 15.98 -2.36
CA GLU A 205 9.47 15.86 -1.09
C GLU A 205 8.33 14.84 -1.13
N ALA A 206 7.88 14.44 -2.33
CA ALA A 206 6.69 13.64 -2.55
C ALA A 206 6.65 12.34 -1.71
N MET A 207 7.78 11.63 -1.61
CA MET A 207 7.87 10.40 -0.84
C MET A 207 7.61 10.58 0.66
N ARG A 208 7.75 11.80 1.20
CA ARG A 208 7.44 12.10 2.61
C ARG A 208 5.94 12.05 2.90
N TYR A 209 5.09 12.04 1.88
CA TYR A 209 3.64 12.01 2.00
C TYR A 209 3.06 10.59 1.86
N VAL A 210 3.88 9.61 1.48
CA VAL A 210 3.51 8.19 1.33
C VAL A 210 3.72 7.47 2.67
N ALA A 211 2.65 6.90 3.24
CA ALA A 211 2.72 6.09 4.46
C ALA A 211 3.33 4.71 4.21
N GLY A 212 3.01 4.11 3.07
CA GLY A 212 3.47 2.79 2.70
C GLY A 212 2.88 2.31 1.39
N PHE A 213 3.05 1.01 1.16
CA PHE A 213 2.72 0.36 -0.10
C PHE A 213 1.97 -0.94 0.12
N THR A 214 1.12 -1.32 -0.82
CA THR A 214 0.45 -2.62 -0.86
C THR A 214 0.49 -3.19 -2.28
N VAL A 215 0.14 -4.46 -2.44
CA VAL A 215 -0.10 -5.07 -3.75
C VAL A 215 -1.53 -4.77 -4.18
N GLY A 216 -1.73 -4.49 -5.48
CA GLY A 216 -3.04 -4.32 -6.09
C GLY A 216 -3.16 -5.00 -7.44
N ASN A 217 -4.40 -5.18 -7.90
CA ASN A 217 -4.71 -5.68 -9.24
C ASN A 217 -5.76 -4.78 -9.89
N ASP A 218 -5.43 -4.07 -10.97
CA ASP A 218 -6.37 -3.21 -11.70
C ASP A 218 -7.20 -4.02 -12.71
N LEU A 219 -8.23 -4.71 -12.22
CA LEU A 219 -9.08 -5.51 -13.08
C LEU A 219 -9.78 -4.64 -14.12
N SER A 220 -9.77 -5.14 -15.37
CA SER A 220 -10.16 -4.36 -16.55
C SER A 220 -11.09 -5.14 -17.47
N PHE A 221 -12.24 -4.57 -17.84
CA PHE A 221 -13.09 -5.11 -18.90
C PHE A 221 -12.66 -4.57 -20.26
N ARG A 222 -11.71 -5.23 -20.92
CA ARG A 222 -11.04 -4.71 -22.14
C ARG A 222 -12.01 -4.38 -23.28
N GLN A 223 -13.09 -5.13 -23.42
CA GLN A 223 -14.09 -4.89 -24.46
C GLN A 223 -14.92 -3.61 -24.25
N ASN A 224 -14.89 -3.02 -23.04
CA ASN A 224 -15.71 -1.88 -22.68
C ASN A 224 -15.01 -0.53 -22.90
N ILE A 225 -13.70 -0.51 -23.15
CA ILE A 225 -12.95 0.75 -23.29
C ILE A 225 -13.34 1.52 -24.54
N GLN A 226 -13.71 0.86 -25.65
CA GLN A 226 -14.07 1.53 -26.88
C GLN A 226 -15.57 1.41 -27.18
N ARG A 227 -16.20 2.56 -27.43
CA ARG A 227 -17.58 2.61 -27.97
C ARG A 227 -17.55 2.23 -29.44
N LYS A 228 -18.19 1.10 -29.80
CA LYS A 228 -18.12 0.51 -31.15
C LYS A 228 -18.67 1.44 -32.25
N GLU A 229 -19.73 2.18 -31.95
CA GLU A 229 -20.41 3.07 -32.91
C GLU A 229 -19.67 4.39 -33.16
N LEU A 230 -18.69 4.75 -32.33
CA LEU A 230 -17.95 6.00 -32.47
C LEU A 230 -16.70 5.81 -33.35
N GLN A 231 -16.38 6.83 -34.14
CA GLN A 231 -15.24 6.84 -35.04
C GLN A 231 -13.93 7.18 -34.30
N PRO A 232 -12.77 6.82 -34.87
CA PRO A 232 -11.49 7.35 -34.41
C PRO A 232 -11.49 8.88 -34.40
N GLY A 233 -11.07 9.48 -33.29
CA GLY A 233 -11.07 10.94 -33.10
C GLY A 233 -12.30 11.50 -32.39
N ASP A 234 -13.36 10.71 -32.21
CA ASP A 234 -14.52 11.13 -31.42
C ASP A 234 -14.13 11.30 -29.94
N ALA A 235 -14.45 12.47 -29.36
CA ALA A 235 -14.08 12.83 -28.00
C ALA A 235 -14.54 11.82 -26.93
N PHE A 236 -15.62 11.09 -27.20
CA PHE A 236 -16.21 10.12 -26.27
C PHE A 236 -15.92 8.66 -26.67
N LYS A 237 -14.97 8.41 -27.56
CA LYS A 237 -14.62 7.06 -28.04
C LYS A 237 -14.21 6.13 -26.89
N PHE A 238 -13.48 6.67 -25.91
CA PHE A 238 -12.92 5.91 -24.79
C PHE A 238 -13.79 6.05 -23.53
N ASP A 239 -14.11 4.93 -22.90
CA ASP A 239 -14.91 4.85 -21.67
C ASP A 239 -14.16 4.09 -20.57
N TRP A 240 -13.31 4.83 -19.85
CA TRP A 240 -12.54 4.31 -18.73
C TRP A 240 -13.43 3.85 -17.57
N PHE A 241 -14.57 4.50 -17.35
CA PHE A 241 -15.48 4.12 -16.28
C PHE A 241 -16.02 2.71 -16.50
N ARG A 242 -16.55 2.40 -17.70
CA ARG A 242 -17.08 1.06 -18.01
C ARG A 242 -15.99 -0.02 -18.08
N GLN A 243 -14.75 0.36 -18.31
CA GLN A 243 -13.62 -0.57 -18.31
C GLN A 243 -13.10 -0.86 -16.90
N LYS A 244 -12.98 0.17 -16.06
CA LYS A 244 -12.18 0.13 -14.81
C LYS A 244 -13.03 0.16 -13.54
N CYS A 245 -14.30 0.56 -13.62
CA CYS A 245 -15.18 0.73 -12.47
C CYS A 245 -16.31 -0.29 -12.46
N PHE A 246 -16.13 -1.38 -11.71
CA PHE A 246 -17.15 -2.39 -11.42
C PHE A 246 -16.90 -2.98 -10.02
N ASP A 247 -17.90 -3.69 -9.48
CA ASP A 247 -17.78 -4.29 -8.15
C ASP A 247 -16.68 -5.36 -8.13
N GLY A 248 -15.79 -5.28 -7.14
CA GLY A 248 -14.61 -6.15 -7.05
C GLY A 248 -13.48 -5.81 -8.04
N SER A 249 -13.56 -4.70 -8.77
CA SER A 249 -12.55 -4.33 -9.77
C SER A 249 -11.18 -3.96 -9.20
N CYS A 250 -11.05 -3.76 -7.89
CA CYS A 250 -9.82 -3.29 -7.24
C CYS A 250 -9.40 -4.20 -6.05
N PRO A 251 -8.98 -5.45 -6.30
CA PRO A 251 -8.35 -6.27 -5.28
C PRO A 251 -7.04 -5.65 -4.80
N VAL A 252 -6.90 -5.45 -3.49
CA VAL A 252 -5.68 -4.91 -2.85
C VAL A 252 -5.38 -5.62 -1.53
N GLY A 253 -4.10 -5.84 -1.24
CA GLY A 253 -3.67 -6.47 0.01
C GLY A 253 -2.27 -7.09 -0.04
N PRO A 254 -1.95 -8.00 0.90
CA PRO A 254 -2.75 -8.33 2.10
C PRO A 254 -2.67 -7.26 3.19
N TRP A 255 -1.65 -6.41 3.15
CA TRP A 255 -1.35 -5.39 4.15
C TRP A 255 -0.60 -4.22 3.52
N MET A 256 -0.49 -3.13 4.26
CA MET A 256 0.42 -2.04 3.95
C MET A 256 1.79 -2.31 4.56
N MET A 257 2.82 -2.34 3.72
CA MET A 257 4.22 -2.25 4.12
C MET A 257 4.60 -0.78 4.29
N PRO A 258 4.96 -0.30 5.50
CA PRO A 258 5.36 1.09 5.70
C PRO A 258 6.55 1.49 4.83
N THR A 259 6.60 2.76 4.39
CA THR A 259 7.64 3.26 3.46
C THR A 259 9.07 3.00 3.96
N ASN A 260 9.31 3.11 5.27
CA ASN A 260 10.62 2.87 5.88
C ASN A 260 11.02 1.38 5.95
N GLN A 261 10.10 0.44 5.68
CA GLN A 261 10.35 -0.99 5.65
C GLN A 261 10.64 -1.51 4.22
N VAL A 262 10.42 -0.69 3.19
CA VAL A 262 10.69 -1.08 1.80
C VAL A 262 12.16 -0.79 1.45
N PRO A 263 12.94 -1.77 0.97
CA PRO A 263 14.37 -1.57 0.70
C PRO A 263 14.64 -0.58 -0.45
N ASN A 264 14.13 -0.90 -1.65
CA ASN A 264 14.23 -0.06 -2.84
C ASN A 264 12.94 -0.17 -3.64
N ILE A 265 12.12 0.89 -3.64
CA ILE A 265 10.83 0.89 -4.31
C ILE A 265 10.94 0.78 -5.83
N GLU A 266 12.07 1.18 -6.39
CA GLU A 266 12.36 1.17 -7.84
C GLU A 266 12.98 -0.16 -8.30
N ASP A 267 13.08 -1.17 -7.43
CA ASP A 267 13.61 -2.50 -7.78
C ASP A 267 12.92 -3.60 -6.95
N LEU A 268 11.64 -3.83 -7.22
CA LEU A 268 10.84 -4.89 -6.61
C LEU A 268 10.32 -5.82 -7.70
N GLY A 269 10.60 -7.11 -7.57
CA GLY A 269 10.00 -8.13 -8.44
C GLY A 269 8.48 -8.18 -8.28
N MET A 270 7.75 -8.21 -9.40
CA MET A 270 6.28 -8.24 -9.45
C MET A 270 5.84 -9.48 -10.22
N ARG A 271 5.07 -10.36 -9.57
CA ARG A 271 4.59 -11.59 -10.19
C ARG A 271 3.11 -11.84 -9.97
N LEU A 272 2.43 -12.25 -11.04
CA LEU A 272 1.02 -12.64 -11.01
C LEU A 272 0.83 -13.99 -11.66
N TRP A 273 0.04 -14.84 -11.00
CA TRP A 273 -0.39 -16.14 -11.51
C TRP A 273 -1.89 -16.16 -11.69
N VAL A 274 -2.33 -16.83 -12.76
CA VAL A 274 -3.73 -17.24 -12.93
C VAL A 274 -3.76 -18.76 -12.79
N ASP A 275 -4.42 -19.22 -11.74
CA ASP A 275 -4.29 -20.56 -11.20
C ASP A 275 -2.80 -20.86 -10.90
N ASP A 276 -2.22 -21.87 -11.53
CA ASP A 276 -0.82 -22.26 -11.32
C ASP A 276 0.14 -21.68 -12.39
N GLU A 277 -0.36 -20.89 -13.35
CA GLU A 277 0.43 -20.41 -14.47
C GLU A 277 0.87 -18.95 -14.29
N LEU A 278 2.18 -18.70 -14.41
CA LEU A 278 2.78 -17.37 -14.30
C LEU A 278 2.45 -16.50 -15.53
N MET A 279 1.71 -15.42 -15.29
CA MET A 279 1.21 -14.52 -16.33
C MET A 279 1.96 -13.19 -16.40
N GLN A 280 2.31 -12.61 -15.25
CA GLN A 280 3.16 -11.42 -15.19
C GLN A 280 4.43 -11.74 -14.39
N ASP A 281 5.57 -11.31 -14.90
CA ASP A 281 6.87 -11.33 -14.23
C ASP A 281 7.63 -10.09 -14.71
N THR A 282 7.56 -9.03 -13.90
CA THR A 282 8.10 -7.71 -14.20
C THR A 282 8.76 -7.13 -12.95
N ASN A 283 9.18 -5.88 -12.99
CA ASN A 283 9.84 -5.20 -11.89
C ASN A 283 9.43 -3.72 -11.86
N THR A 284 9.31 -3.15 -10.67
CA THR A 284 8.95 -1.73 -10.48
C THR A 284 9.93 -0.76 -11.16
N GLY A 285 11.19 -1.16 -11.39
CA GLY A 285 12.18 -0.40 -12.14
C GLY A 285 11.85 -0.18 -13.63
N ASN A 286 10.82 -0.85 -14.15
CA ASN A 286 10.25 -0.57 -15.47
C ASN A 286 9.29 0.64 -15.46
N MET A 287 8.99 1.23 -14.30
CA MET A 287 8.15 2.42 -14.20
C MET A 287 8.74 3.61 -14.97
N ILE A 288 7.91 4.26 -15.77
CA ILE A 288 8.27 5.44 -16.57
C ILE A 288 8.26 6.69 -15.68
N PHE A 289 7.19 6.86 -14.91
CA PHE A 289 7.04 7.86 -13.87
C PHE A 289 7.09 7.20 -12.51
N SER A 290 8.12 7.54 -11.73
CA SER A 290 8.29 7.09 -10.36
C SER A 290 7.10 7.46 -9.48
N VAL A 291 6.95 6.79 -8.33
CA VAL A 291 5.90 7.11 -7.34
C VAL A 291 5.99 8.59 -6.93
N ALA A 292 7.21 9.12 -6.77
CA ALA A 292 7.45 10.52 -6.43
C ALA A 292 6.91 11.49 -7.50
N GLU A 293 7.11 11.17 -8.78
CA GLU A 293 6.57 11.96 -9.90
C GLU A 293 5.04 11.91 -9.93
N GLN A 294 4.45 10.74 -9.72
CA GLN A 294 3.00 10.57 -9.70
C GLN A 294 2.33 11.35 -8.56
N VAL A 295 2.87 11.28 -7.35
CA VAL A 295 2.38 12.04 -6.19
C VAL A 295 2.51 13.54 -6.42
N ALA A 296 3.65 14.00 -6.94
CA ALA A 296 3.86 15.43 -7.23
C ALA A 296 2.83 15.93 -8.26
N GLU A 297 2.64 15.21 -9.37
CA GLU A 297 1.68 15.57 -10.42
C GLU A 297 0.24 15.62 -9.91
N LEU A 298 -0.22 14.55 -9.23
CA LEU A 298 -1.56 14.53 -8.65
C LEU A 298 -1.76 15.66 -7.64
N SER A 299 -0.74 15.96 -6.82
CA SER A 299 -0.80 17.04 -5.85
C SER A 299 -0.84 18.44 -6.50
N HIS A 300 -0.34 18.60 -7.73
CA HIS A 300 -0.49 19.85 -8.46
C HIS A 300 -1.93 20.06 -8.91
N GLN A 301 -2.58 18.97 -9.34
CA GLN A 301 -3.96 19.01 -9.80
C GLN A 301 -4.98 19.15 -8.66
N LEU A 302 -4.77 18.42 -7.55
CA LEU A 302 -5.71 18.33 -6.44
C LEU A 302 -5.01 18.13 -5.09
N THR A 303 -5.78 18.13 -4.01
CA THR A 303 -5.25 17.79 -2.68
C THR A 303 -5.38 16.29 -2.47
N LEU A 304 -4.25 15.61 -2.25
CA LEU A 304 -4.25 14.21 -1.80
C LEU A 304 -4.46 14.16 -0.29
N HIS A 305 -5.22 13.18 0.17
CA HIS A 305 -5.59 12.99 1.56
C HIS A 305 -5.06 11.66 2.12
N PRO A 306 -4.79 11.58 3.44
CA PRO A 306 -4.46 10.30 4.06
C PRO A 306 -5.53 9.24 3.79
N GLY A 307 -5.09 8.08 3.28
CA GLY A 307 -5.95 7.00 2.83
C GLY A 307 -6.30 7.01 1.35
N ASP A 308 -5.89 8.02 0.58
CA ASP A 308 -5.89 7.92 -0.88
C ASP A 308 -4.89 6.85 -1.34
N MET A 309 -5.28 6.13 -2.38
CA MET A 309 -4.44 5.11 -3.01
C MET A 309 -4.06 5.55 -4.42
N ILE A 310 -2.82 5.27 -4.82
CA ILE A 310 -2.32 5.47 -6.18
C ILE A 310 -1.84 4.12 -6.68
N MET A 311 -2.59 3.52 -7.61
CA MET A 311 -2.16 2.35 -8.37
C MET A 311 -1.21 2.85 -9.48
N THR A 312 0.01 2.33 -9.47
CA THR A 312 1.16 2.97 -10.14
C THR A 312 1.36 2.54 -11.59
N GLY A 313 0.44 1.77 -12.15
CA GLY A 313 0.53 1.14 -13.45
C GLY A 313 0.99 -0.32 -13.36
N THR A 314 0.78 -1.04 -14.46
CA THR A 314 1.13 -2.46 -14.63
C THR A 314 2.23 -2.65 -15.65
N GLY A 315 3.13 -3.61 -15.41
CA GLY A 315 4.09 -4.10 -16.41
C GLY A 315 3.48 -5.10 -17.39
N ALA A 316 4.33 -5.70 -18.22
CA ALA A 316 3.93 -6.64 -19.27
C ALA A 316 3.31 -7.95 -18.71
N GLY A 317 2.66 -8.70 -19.59
CA GLY A 317 2.06 -10.00 -19.28
C GLY A 317 0.59 -9.91 -18.90
N VAL A 318 -0.06 -8.80 -19.22
CA VAL A 318 -1.52 -8.68 -19.06
C VAL A 318 -2.21 -9.68 -19.98
N GLY A 319 -3.42 -10.08 -19.63
CA GLY A 319 -4.25 -11.00 -20.36
C GLY A 319 -4.45 -10.64 -21.84
N LEU A 320 -4.66 -9.36 -22.17
CA LEU A 320 -4.69 -8.92 -23.57
C LEU A 320 -3.38 -9.27 -24.32
N GLY A 321 -2.23 -9.07 -23.69
CA GLY A 321 -0.93 -9.42 -24.25
C GLY A 321 -0.68 -10.92 -24.36
N ARG A 322 -1.29 -11.70 -23.45
CA ARG A 322 -1.27 -13.17 -23.47
C ARG A 322 -2.33 -13.80 -24.36
N GLY A 323 -3.30 -13.03 -24.87
CA GLY A 323 -4.48 -13.56 -25.54
C GLY A 323 -5.37 -14.42 -24.63
N ARG A 324 -5.33 -14.18 -23.31
CA ARG A 324 -6.06 -14.95 -22.28
C ARG A 324 -6.77 -13.97 -21.34
N PHE A 325 -8.02 -14.27 -20.99
CA PHE A 325 -8.79 -13.49 -20.01
C PHE A 325 -9.23 -14.38 -18.85
N LEU A 326 -9.51 -13.75 -17.72
CA LEU A 326 -10.03 -14.43 -16.54
C LEU A 326 -11.45 -14.96 -16.81
N LYS A 327 -11.75 -16.09 -16.18
CA LYS A 327 -13.05 -16.76 -16.24
C LYS A 327 -13.49 -17.14 -14.83
N THR A 328 -14.79 -17.31 -14.64
CA THR A 328 -15.36 -17.89 -13.43
C THR A 328 -14.62 -19.17 -13.03
N GLY A 329 -14.23 -19.26 -11.76
CA GLY A 329 -13.44 -20.34 -11.20
C GLY A 329 -11.93 -20.08 -11.16
N ASN A 330 -11.41 -19.07 -11.87
CA ASN A 330 -9.98 -18.76 -11.78
C ASN A 330 -9.61 -18.19 -10.41
N THR A 331 -8.44 -18.60 -9.94
CA THR A 331 -7.74 -17.94 -8.82
C THR A 331 -6.67 -17.02 -9.39
N VAL A 332 -6.54 -15.82 -8.84
CA VAL A 332 -5.48 -14.89 -9.20
C VAL A 332 -4.62 -14.63 -7.98
N ARG A 333 -3.33 -14.98 -8.06
CA ARG A 333 -2.35 -14.73 -7.01
C ARG A 333 -1.44 -13.59 -7.43
N CYS A 334 -1.32 -12.57 -6.58
CA CYS A 334 -0.53 -11.36 -6.80
C CYS A 334 0.59 -11.30 -5.77
N MET A 335 1.82 -11.03 -6.20
CA MET A 335 2.98 -10.90 -5.32
C MET A 335 3.86 -9.74 -5.76
N ILE A 336 4.30 -8.93 -4.78
CA ILE A 336 5.38 -7.96 -4.95
C ILE A 336 6.43 -8.23 -3.88
N GLU A 337 7.67 -8.41 -4.32
CA GLU A 337 8.82 -8.68 -3.47
C GLU A 337 8.98 -7.60 -2.39
N GLY A 338 9.27 -8.01 -1.16
CA GLY A 338 9.43 -7.08 -0.03
C GLY A 338 8.13 -6.40 0.43
N ILE A 339 6.99 -6.60 -0.24
CA ILE A 339 5.69 -6.04 0.16
C ILE A 339 4.79 -7.16 0.69
N GLY A 340 4.47 -8.17 -0.13
CA GLY A 340 3.58 -9.26 0.27
C GLY A 340 2.96 -9.97 -0.92
N GLU A 341 2.11 -10.95 -0.61
CA GLU A 341 1.30 -11.65 -1.61
C GLU A 341 -0.12 -11.90 -1.10
N PHE A 342 -1.08 -11.94 -2.01
CA PHE A 342 -2.45 -12.35 -1.71
C PHE A 342 -3.11 -12.97 -2.94
N SER A 343 -4.21 -13.67 -2.71
CA SER A 343 -5.06 -14.19 -3.78
C SER A 343 -6.47 -13.61 -3.72
N HIS A 344 -7.10 -13.46 -4.87
CA HIS A 344 -8.54 -13.24 -5.02
C HIS A 344 -9.08 -14.17 -6.10
N TYR A 345 -10.41 -14.24 -6.24
CA TYR A 345 -11.09 -15.23 -7.06
C TYR A 345 -12.06 -14.59 -8.02
N ILE A 346 -12.35 -15.32 -9.09
CA ILE A 346 -13.32 -14.93 -10.11
C ILE A 346 -14.53 -15.85 -9.99
N GLY A 347 -15.72 -15.27 -9.82
CA GLY A 347 -16.95 -15.96 -9.46
C GLY A 347 -18.10 -15.77 -10.42
#